data_AF-A0A931DF80-F1
#
_entry.id   AF-A0A931DF80-F1
#
_cell.length_a   1.000
_cell.length_b   1.000
_cell.length_c   1.000
_cell.angle_alpha   90.00
_cell.angle_beta   90.00
_cell.angle_gamma   90.00
#
_symmetry.space_group_name_H-M   'P 1'
#
loop_
_entity.id
_entity.type
_entity.pdbx_description
1 polymer ?
#
loop_
_entity_poly.entity_id
_entity_poly.type
_entity_poly.pdbx_seq_one_letter_code
_entity_poly.pdbx_strand_id
1 'polypeptide(L)'
;MPSQQPPHQEWTPPERTEKGLLAALLDANFNHLVTPKLIKLWYVIALLLISLQCLIFLGFGIWIATWDDFWAWGVIMVVATPLVWLFELLMVRILMEAVVVRFKGVEHLRAIRDKI
;
A
#
# COMPACT_ATOMS: atom_id res chain seq x y z
N MET A 1 -16.91 -46.97 46.02
CA MET A 1 -15.76 -46.48 45.22
C MET A 1 -16.26 -45.29 44.41
N PRO A 2 -15.79 -44.04 44.65
CA PRO A 2 -16.27 -42.89 43.91
C PRO A 2 -15.64 -42.85 42.51
N SER A 3 -16.49 -42.78 41.49
CA SER A 3 -16.14 -42.67 40.08
C SER A 3 -15.55 -41.28 39.78
N GLN A 4 -14.25 -41.24 39.49
CA GLN A 4 -13.56 -40.02 39.05
C GLN A 4 -13.90 -39.74 37.58
N GLN A 5 -14.58 -38.62 37.31
CA GLN A 5 -14.77 -38.08 35.97
C GLN A 5 -13.45 -37.43 35.48
N PRO A 6 -13.07 -37.62 34.21
CA PRO A 6 -11.85 -37.01 33.68
C PRO A 6 -11.98 -35.48 33.61
N PRO A 7 -10.88 -34.73 33.78
CA PRO A 7 -10.91 -33.29 33.84
C PRO A 7 -11.28 -32.71 32.47
N HIS A 8 -12.28 -31.83 32.46
CA HIS A 8 -12.66 -31.06 31.28
C HIS A 8 -11.47 -30.19 30.84
N GLN A 9 -10.85 -30.54 29.70
CA GLN A 9 -9.88 -29.67 29.04
C GLN A 9 -10.62 -28.50 28.42
N GLU A 10 -10.59 -27.37 29.13
CA GLU A 10 -11.09 -26.08 28.69
C GLU A 10 -10.26 -25.63 27.48
N TRP A 11 -10.82 -25.77 26.28
CA TRP A 11 -10.21 -25.32 25.04
C TRP A 11 -10.13 -23.80 25.07
N THR A 12 -8.94 -23.26 25.35
CA THR A 12 -8.64 -21.85 25.09
C THR A 12 -8.31 -21.71 23.59
N PRO A 13 -9.07 -20.92 22.82
CA PRO A 13 -8.67 -20.61 21.45
C PRO A 13 -7.26 -20.00 21.51
N PRO A 14 -6.34 -20.38 20.60
CA PRO A 14 -5.07 -19.68 20.53
C PRO A 14 -5.37 -18.20 20.31
N GLU A 15 -4.91 -17.35 21.22
CA GLU A 15 -4.89 -15.91 21.00
C GLU A 15 -4.21 -15.69 19.66
N ARG A 16 -4.99 -15.33 18.63
CA ARG A 16 -4.43 -14.75 17.43
C ARG A 16 -3.91 -13.41 17.88
N THR A 17 -2.69 -13.38 18.39
CA THR A 17 -1.92 -12.15 18.55
C THR A 17 -1.92 -11.50 17.18
N GLU A 18 -2.78 -10.50 17.01
CA GLU A 18 -2.79 -9.65 15.85
C GLU A 18 -1.45 -8.93 15.84
N LYS A 19 -0.44 -9.56 15.21
CA LYS A 19 0.86 -8.94 14.99
C LYS A 19 0.59 -7.57 14.37
N GLY A 20 0.88 -6.52 15.13
CA GLY A 20 0.63 -5.14 14.73
C GLY A 20 1.24 -4.88 13.36
N LEU A 21 0.61 -4.02 12.56
CA LEU A 21 1.01 -3.74 11.18
C LEU A 21 2.49 -3.34 11.06
N LEU A 22 3.05 -2.74 12.11
CA LEU A 22 4.48 -2.40 12.22
C LEU A 22 5.38 -3.63 12.43
N ALA A 23 4.95 -4.61 13.23
CA ALA A 23 5.66 -5.87 13.43
C ALA A 23 5.65 -6.73 12.15
N ALA A 24 4.59 -6.63 11.33
CA ALA A 24 4.53 -7.27 10.02
C ALA A 24 5.38 -6.57 8.94
N LEU A 25 5.68 -5.28 9.11
CA LEU A 25 6.57 -4.53 8.20
C LEU A 25 8.06 -4.78 8.47
N LEU A 26 8.40 -5.09 9.72
CA LEU A 26 9.78 -5.46 10.11
C LEU A 26 10.04 -6.98 9.98
N ASP A 27 9.04 -7.77 9.59
CA ASP A 27 9.17 -9.20 9.33
C ASP A 27 9.78 -9.40 7.94
N ALA A 28 11.12 -9.44 7.88
CA ALA A 28 11.90 -9.71 6.66
C ALA A 28 11.70 -11.14 6.10
N ASN A 29 10.86 -11.96 6.75
CA ASN A 29 10.54 -13.32 6.34
C ASN A 29 9.31 -13.29 5.41
N PHE A 30 9.55 -13.13 4.10
CA PHE A 30 8.55 -13.12 3.02
C PHE A 30 7.80 -14.45 2.79
N ASN A 31 7.54 -15.24 3.84
CA ASN A 31 7.08 -16.62 3.71
C ASN A 31 5.58 -16.80 4.01
N HIS A 32 4.89 -15.77 4.53
CA HIS A 32 3.46 -15.84 4.81
C HIS A 32 2.75 -14.52 4.47
N LEU A 33 2.14 -14.44 3.28
CA LEU A 33 1.01 -13.54 2.96
C LEU A 33 1.22 -12.00 3.01
N VAL A 34 2.46 -11.50 3.00
CA VAL A 34 2.69 -10.05 3.00
C VAL A 34 2.35 -9.41 1.64
N THR A 35 2.35 -10.18 0.55
CA THR A 35 2.22 -9.65 -0.81
C THR A 35 0.99 -8.77 -1.08
N PRO A 36 -0.27 -9.21 -0.85
CA PRO A 36 -1.43 -8.37 -1.13
C PRO A 36 -1.61 -7.21 -0.14
N LYS A 37 -1.18 -7.37 1.12
CA LYS A 37 -1.26 -6.30 2.13
C LYS A 37 -0.20 -5.21 1.88
N LEU A 38 1.00 -5.63 1.47
CA LEU A 38 2.09 -4.72 1.15
C LEU A 38 1.75 -3.84 -0.06
N ILE A 39 1.19 -4.41 -1.13
CA ILE A 39 0.74 -3.64 -2.30
C ILE A 39 -0.26 -2.56 -1.91
N LYS A 40 -1.25 -2.90 -1.06
CA LYS A 40 -2.24 -1.92 -0.58
C LYS A 40 -1.60 -0.82 0.26
N LEU A 41 -0.69 -1.17 1.16
CA LEU A 41 0.03 -0.18 1.96
C LEU A 41 0.87 0.74 1.07
N TRP A 42 1.62 0.16 0.14
CA TRP A 42 2.45 0.90 -0.80
C TRP A 42 1.62 1.84 -1.67
N TYR A 43 0.44 1.41 -2.11
CA TYR A 43 -0.49 2.26 -2.84
C TYR A 43 -0.91 3.49 -2.02
N VAL A 44 -1.32 3.29 -0.76
CA VAL A 44 -1.72 4.39 0.13
C VAL A 44 -0.55 5.34 0.40
N ILE A 45 0.65 4.81 0.67
CA ILE A 45 1.86 5.61 0.88
C ILE A 45 2.21 6.41 -0.37
N ALA A 46 2.19 5.79 -1.55
CA ALA A 46 2.46 6.46 -2.83
C ALA A 46 1.45 7.58 -3.09
N LEU A 47 0.15 7.33 -2.86
CA LEU A 47 -0.90 8.32 -3.05
C LEU A 47 -0.73 9.52 -2.11
N LEU A 48 -0.33 9.25 -0.87
CA LEU A 48 -0.07 10.27 0.14
C LEU A 48 1.18 11.09 -0.20
N LEU A 49 2.26 10.44 -0.62
CA LEU A 49 3.49 11.10 -1.07
C LEU A 49 3.25 11.97 -2.30
N ILE A 50 2.55 11.47 -3.32
CA ILE A 50 2.19 12.21 -4.53
C ILE A 50 1.34 13.43 -4.19
N SER A 51 0.33 13.26 -3.33
CA SER A 51 -0.53 14.37 -2.92
C SER A 51 0.21 15.43 -2.11
N LEU A 52 1.11 15.00 -1.21
CA LEU A 52 1.95 15.91 -0.43
C LEU A 52 2.94 16.66 -1.33
N GLN A 53 3.62 15.94 -2.23
CA GLN A 53 4.53 16.50 -3.22
C GLN A 53 3.82 17.54 -4.09
N CYS A 54 2.61 17.23 -4.57
CA CYS A 54 1.75 18.13 -5.33
C CYS A 54 1.41 19.40 -4.54
N LEU A 55 1.03 19.27 -3.26
CA LEU A 55 0.77 20.42 -2.39
C LEU A 55 2.00 21.33 -2.25
N ILE A 56 3.19 20.74 -2.09
CA ILE A 56 4.45 21.47 -1.99
C ILE A 56 4.73 22.22 -3.29
N PHE A 57 4.60 21.57 -4.45
CA PHE A 57 4.77 22.21 -5.76
C PHE A 57 3.77 23.33 -6.01
N LEU A 58 2.51 23.15 -5.59
CA LEU A 58 1.48 24.17 -5.73
C LEU A 58 1.82 25.40 -4.88
N GLY A 59 2.21 25.20 -3.62
CA GLY A 59 2.65 26.29 -2.74
C GLY A 59 3.89 27.01 -3.27
N PHE A 60 4.86 26.26 -3.78
CA PHE A 60 6.07 26.81 -4.39
C PHE A 60 5.78 27.58 -5.69
N GLY A 61 4.85 27.07 -6.51
CA GLY A 61 4.39 27.74 -7.73
C GLY A 61 3.70 29.08 -7.44
N ILE A 62 2.86 29.14 -6.39
CA ILE A 62 2.23 30.39 -5.93
C ILE A 62 3.30 31.38 -5.43
N TRP A 63 4.28 30.89 -4.67
CA TRP A 63 5.38 31.73 -4.17
C TRP A 63 6.18 32.36 -5.31
N ILE A 64 6.56 31.57 -6.31
CA ILE A 64 7.25 32.06 -7.52
C ILE A 64 6.37 33.01 -8.33
N ALA A 65 5.06 32.75 -8.38
CA ALA A 65 4.11 33.61 -9.09
C ALA A 65 4.07 35.04 -8.53
N THR A 66 4.52 35.25 -7.29
CA THR A 66 4.57 36.57 -6.63
C THR A 66 5.81 37.39 -7.03
N TRP A 67 6.77 36.81 -7.77
CA TRP A 67 8.00 37.49 -8.18
C TRP A 67 7.83 38.14 -9.56
N ASP A 68 8.27 39.40 -9.72
CA ASP A 68 8.07 40.21 -10.94
C ASP A 68 8.65 39.57 -12.22
N ASP A 69 9.83 38.95 -12.13
CA ASP A 69 10.49 38.34 -13.30
C ASP A 69 10.03 36.92 -13.62
N PHE A 70 9.42 36.21 -12.65
CA PHE A 70 9.13 34.76 -12.76
C PHE A 70 7.66 34.41 -12.59
N TRP A 71 6.76 35.40 -12.56
CA TRP A 71 5.31 35.20 -12.48
C TRP A 71 4.85 34.10 -13.45
N ALA A 72 5.13 34.27 -14.74
CA ALA A 72 4.61 33.40 -15.80
C ALA A 72 4.97 31.92 -15.55
N TRP A 73 6.19 31.67 -15.06
CA TRP A 73 6.63 30.33 -14.67
C TRP A 73 5.86 29.78 -13.48
N GLY A 74 5.60 30.60 -12.46
CA GLY A 74 4.78 30.22 -11.30
C GLY A 74 3.36 29.81 -11.71
N VAL A 75 2.71 30.59 -12.58
CA VAL A 75 1.34 30.27 -13.07
C VAL A 75 1.32 28.99 -13.90
N ILE A 76 2.29 28.80 -14.80
CA ILE A 76 2.39 27.55 -15.57
C ILE A 76 2.56 26.36 -14.63
N MET A 77 3.40 26.47 -13.60
CA MET A 77 3.57 25.43 -12.59
C MET A 77 2.26 25.10 -11.88
N VAL A 78 1.53 26.12 -11.40
CA VAL A 78 0.27 25.91 -10.67
C VAL A 78 -0.79 25.24 -11.56
N VAL A 79 -0.87 25.62 -12.84
CA VAL A 79 -1.80 25.01 -13.80
C VAL A 79 -1.37 23.60 -14.21
N ALA A 80 -0.07 23.35 -14.35
CA ALA A 80 0.46 22.02 -14.67
C ALA A 80 0.35 21.05 -13.48
N THR A 81 0.42 21.54 -12.25
CA THR A 81 0.39 20.74 -11.01
C THR A 81 -0.79 19.75 -10.94
N PRO A 82 -2.07 20.15 -11.14
CA PRO A 82 -3.18 19.20 -11.12
C PRO A 82 -3.13 18.19 -12.26
N LEU A 83 -2.58 18.55 -13.43
CA LEU A 83 -2.40 17.64 -14.55
C LEU A 83 -1.34 16.57 -14.24
N VAL A 84 -0.20 16.98 -13.67
CA VAL A 84 0.86 16.08 -13.23
C VAL A 84 0.37 15.17 -12.11
N TRP A 85 -0.34 15.71 -11.12
CA TRP A 85 -0.92 14.91 -10.03
C TRP A 85 -1.86 13.82 -10.54
N LEU A 86 -2.79 14.18 -11.45
CA LEU A 86 -3.71 13.21 -12.04
C LEU A 86 -2.95 12.13 -12.82
N PHE A 87 -1.92 12.52 -13.58
CA PHE A 87 -1.08 11.60 -14.33
C PHE A 87 -0.33 10.63 -13.42
N GLU A 88 0.29 11.11 -12.34
CA GLU A 88 0.99 10.28 -11.36
C GLU A 88 0.06 9.30 -10.65
N LEU A 89 -1.15 9.74 -10.26
CA LEU A 89 -2.17 8.88 -9.68
C LEU A 89 -2.58 7.75 -10.64
N LEU A 90 -2.77 8.07 -11.92
CA LEU A 90 -3.11 7.09 -12.94
C LEU A 90 -1.96 6.10 -13.13
N MET A 91 -0.72 6.60 -13.18
CA MET A 91 0.47 5.78 -13.37
C MET A 91 0.64 4.80 -12.21
N VAL A 92 0.52 5.26 -10.95
CA VAL A 92 0.55 4.38 -9.77
C VAL A 92 -0.58 3.36 -9.81
N ARG A 93 -1.78 3.73 -10.26
CA ARG A 93 -2.90 2.79 -10.39
C ARG A 93 -2.60 1.67 -11.36
N ILE A 94 -2.10 2.00 -12.56
CA ILE A 94 -1.69 1.01 -13.57
C ILE A 94 -0.58 0.10 -13.05
N LEU A 95 0.41 0.69 -12.36
CA LEU A 95 1.54 -0.06 -11.80
C LEU A 95 1.09 -1.05 -10.73
N MET A 96 0.24 -0.61 -9.79
CA MET A 96 -0.32 -1.49 -8.77
C MET A 96 -1.20 -2.59 -9.36
N GLU A 97 -1.99 -2.27 -10.38
CA GLU A 97 -2.81 -3.26 -11.10
C GLU A 97 -1.92 -4.32 -11.77
N ALA A 98 -0.86 -3.90 -12.46
CA ALA A 98 0.11 -4.81 -13.06
C ALA A 98 0.78 -5.72 -12.02
N VAL A 99 1.16 -5.17 -10.87
CA VAL A 99 1.76 -5.94 -9.76
C VAL A 99 0.75 -6.97 -9.21
N VAL A 100 -0.50 -6.57 -8.97
CA VAL A 100 -1.55 -7.48 -8.50
C VAL A 100 -1.83 -8.60 -9.51
N VAL A 101 -1.90 -8.28 -10.80
CA VAL A 101 -2.11 -9.25 -11.88
C VAL A 101 -0.96 -10.26 -11.93
N ARG A 102 0.29 -9.80 -11.81
CA ARG A 102 1.46 -10.69 -11.76
C ARG A 102 1.35 -11.69 -10.62
N PHE A 103 0.96 -11.25 -9.42
CA PHE A 103 0.79 -12.13 -8.27
C PHE A 103 -0.35 -13.14 -8.44
N LYS A 104 -1.51 -12.71 -8.95
CA LYS A 104 -2.63 -13.63 -9.25
C LYS A 104 -2.26 -14.70 -10.28
N GLY A 105 -1.40 -14.38 -11.25
CA GLY A 105 -0.92 -15.32 -12.26
C GLY A 105 -0.08 -16.48 -11.69
N VAL A 106 0.75 -16.21 -10.66
CA VAL A 106 1.60 -17.25 -10.05
C VAL A 106 0.79 -18.24 -9.20
N GLU A 107 -0.32 -17.79 -8.61
CA GLU A 107 -1.24 -18.62 -7.83
C GLU A 107 -1.92 -19.70 -8.71
N HIS A 108 -2.31 -19.36 -9.94
CA HIS A 108 -3.04 -20.26 -10.84
C HIS A 108 -2.17 -21.45 -11.31
N LEU A 109 -0.86 -21.25 -11.44
CA LEU A 109 0.08 -22.31 -11.82
C LEU A 109 0.29 -23.34 -10.69
N ARG A 110 0.19 -22.91 -9.42
CA ARG A 110 0.30 -23.83 -8.27
C ARG A 110 -0.95 -24.72 -8.13
N ALA A 111 -2.14 -24.21 -8.47
CA ALA A 111 -3.38 -24.98 -8.41
C ALA A 111 -3.46 -26.10 -9.47
N ILE A 112 -2.77 -25.96 -10.60
CA ILE A 112 -2.72 -27.01 -11.64
C ILE A 112 -1.69 -28.10 -11.27
N ARG A 113 -0.55 -27.71 -10.68
CA ARG A 113 0.48 -28.67 -10.26
C ARG A 113 0.04 -29.60 -9.13
N ASP A 114 -0.90 -29.17 -8.29
CA ASP A 114 -1.42 -29.99 -7.17
C ASP A 114 -2.44 -31.05 -7.62
N LYS A 115 -2.80 -31.04 -8.90
CA LYS A 115 -3.82 -31.94 -9.48
C LYS A 115 -3.26 -32.99 -10.44
N ILE A 116 -1.93 -33.04 -10.60
CA ILE A 116 -1.18 -33.99 -11.43
C ILE A 116 -0.21 -34.74 -10.52
#